data_AF-A0A2N2QSB9-F1
#
_entry.id   AF-A0A2N2QSB9-F1
#
_cell.length_a   1.000
_cell.length_b   1.000
_cell.length_c   1.000
_cell.angle_alpha   90.00
_cell.angle_beta   90.00
_cell.angle_gamma   90.00
#
_symmetry.space_group_name_H-M   'P 1'
#
loop_
_entity.id
_entity.type
_entity.pdbx_description
1 polymer ?
#
loop_
_entity_poly.entity_id
_entity_poly.type
_entity_poly.pdbx_seq_one_letter_code
_entity_poly.pdbx_strand_id
1 'polypeptide(L)'
;MKRCCLTLLCLLALPPALAHGGHAGNITDDMPDAEKIRFCERVRDHALQALYNRDRGSPMKLYEEDGSPGPRIVNHIIRRIYEEPQISSPKKAEAFGRATCNEMMGSQRQD
;
A
#
# COMPACT_ATOMS: atom_id res chain seq x y z
N MET A 1 -22.23 18.64 49.27
CA MET A 1 -21.68 18.72 47.90
C MET A 1 -20.18 18.41 47.94
N LYS A 2 -19.78 17.13 47.85
CA LYS A 2 -18.34 16.70 47.83
C LYS A 2 -18.16 15.21 47.50
N ARG A 3 -19.08 14.60 46.75
CA ARG A 3 -19.08 13.14 46.50
C ARG A 3 -19.27 12.73 45.03
N CYS A 4 -19.25 13.68 44.09
CA CYS A 4 -19.49 13.37 42.66
C CYS A 4 -18.21 13.20 41.82
N CYS A 5 -17.01 13.41 42.38
CA CYS A 5 -15.78 13.47 41.57
C CYS A 5 -14.97 12.16 41.48
N LEU A 6 -15.38 11.07 42.13
CA LEU A 6 -14.52 9.87 42.24
C LEU A 6 -14.92 8.70 41.33
N THR A 7 -15.99 8.79 40.54
CA THR A 7 -16.43 7.68 39.67
C THR A 7 -15.98 7.78 38.22
N LEU A 8 -15.34 8.88 37.80
CA LEU A 8 -14.97 9.12 36.39
C LEU A 8 -13.55 8.69 35.99
N LEU A 9 -12.69 8.27 36.93
CA LEU A 9 -11.29 7.93 36.62
C LEU A 9 -11.00 6.44 36.36
N CYS A 10 -11.97 5.54 36.52
CA CYS A 10 -11.76 4.10 36.33
C CYS A 10 -12.11 3.57 34.93
N LEU A 11 -12.53 4.42 33.98
CA LEU A 11 -12.98 3.98 32.64
C LEU A 11 -11.93 4.11 31.52
N LEU A 12 -10.66 4.39 31.83
CA LEU A 12 -9.60 4.66 30.84
C LEU A 12 -8.63 3.49 30.59
N ALA A 13 -8.92 2.30 31.11
CA ALA A 13 -8.09 1.11 30.89
C ALA A 13 -8.66 0.17 29.81
N LEU A 14 -9.13 0.71 28.67
CA LEU A 14 -9.28 -0.13 27.48
C LEU A 14 -7.93 -0.16 26.73
N PRO A 15 -7.27 -1.31 26.63
CA PRO A 15 -6.10 -1.43 25.77
C PRO A 15 -6.54 -1.19 24.31
N PRO A 16 -5.82 -0.36 23.53
CA PRO A 16 -6.02 -0.28 22.08
C PRO A 16 -5.43 -1.54 21.44
N ALA A 17 -6.06 -2.69 21.65
CA ALA A 17 -5.65 -3.97 21.10
C ALA A 17 -6.24 -4.20 19.70
N LEU A 18 -6.21 -3.19 18.82
CA LEU A 18 -6.59 -3.33 17.40
C LEU A 18 -5.75 -2.40 16.51
N ALA A 19 -4.43 -2.41 16.70
CA ALA A 19 -3.50 -1.75 15.78
C ALA A 19 -2.34 -2.66 15.35
N HIS A 20 -2.47 -3.98 15.49
CA HIS A 20 -1.56 -4.91 14.85
C HIS A 20 -2.02 -5.07 13.40
N GLY A 21 -1.15 -4.62 12.49
CA GLY A 21 -1.37 -4.51 11.06
C GLY A 21 -2.08 -5.73 10.47
N GLY A 22 -3.08 -5.45 9.64
CA GLY A 22 -3.84 -6.46 8.91
C GLY A 22 -2.88 -7.42 8.24
N HIS A 23 -2.74 -8.61 8.83
CA HIS A 23 -2.13 -9.75 8.19
C HIS A 23 -2.98 -9.99 6.95
N ALA A 24 -2.40 -9.77 5.77
CA ALA A 24 -3.03 -10.18 4.53
C ALA A 24 -3.45 -11.64 4.72
N GLY A 25 -4.75 -11.93 4.59
CA GLY A 25 -5.23 -13.30 4.72
C GLY A 25 -4.45 -14.20 3.77
N ASN A 26 -4.15 -15.44 4.19
CA ASN A 26 -3.43 -16.38 3.36
C ASN A 26 -4.09 -16.45 1.97
N ILE A 27 -3.38 -16.02 0.93
CA ILE A 27 -3.86 -16.10 -0.45
C ILE A 27 -3.67 -17.53 -0.91
N THR A 28 -4.76 -18.29 -0.87
CA THR A 28 -4.81 -19.68 -1.31
C THR A 28 -5.14 -19.75 -2.81
N ASP A 29 -4.67 -20.79 -3.48
CA ASP A 29 -4.77 -20.92 -4.95
C ASP A 29 -6.20 -21.16 -5.46
N ASP A 30 -7.15 -21.44 -4.57
CA ASP A 30 -8.58 -21.56 -4.84
C ASP A 30 -9.29 -20.20 -4.97
N MET A 31 -8.61 -19.09 -4.65
CA MET A 31 -9.16 -17.75 -4.90
C MET A 31 -9.07 -17.40 -6.40
N PRO A 32 -10.16 -16.96 -7.04
CA PRO A 32 -10.18 -16.68 -8.49
C PRO A 32 -9.22 -15.56 -8.91
N ASP A 33 -8.84 -14.67 -7.99
CA ASP A 33 -7.93 -13.56 -8.23
C ASP A 33 -6.56 -13.73 -7.51
N ALA A 34 -6.23 -14.94 -7.03
CA ALA A 34 -5.02 -15.18 -6.22
C ALA A 34 -3.74 -14.65 -6.89
N GLU A 35 -3.57 -14.90 -8.18
CA GLU A 35 -2.42 -14.44 -8.97
C GLU A 35 -2.37 -12.90 -9.05
N LYS A 36 -3.50 -12.27 -9.36
CA LYS A 36 -3.62 -10.80 -9.41
C LYS A 36 -3.30 -10.17 -8.06
N ILE A 37 -3.81 -10.74 -6.97
CA ILE A 37 -3.57 -10.22 -5.62
C ILE A 37 -2.07 -10.31 -5.31
N ARG A 38 -1.44 -11.48 -5.52
CA ARG A 38 0.01 -11.67 -5.30
C ARG A 38 0.85 -10.75 -6.18
N PHE A 39 0.45 -10.54 -7.43
CA PHE A 39 1.11 -9.58 -8.31
C PHE A 39 1.02 -8.16 -7.76
N CYS A 40 -0.17 -7.70 -7.37
CA CYS A 40 -0.34 -6.35 -6.84
C CYS A 40 0.33 -6.15 -5.45
N GLU A 41 0.52 -7.21 -4.66
CA GLU A 41 1.36 -7.16 -3.46
C GLU A 41 2.83 -6.92 -3.79
N ARG A 42 3.38 -7.58 -4.82
CA ARG A 42 4.76 -7.28 -5.28
C ARG A 42 4.88 -5.86 -5.82
N VAL A 43 3.87 -5.38 -6.55
CA VAL A 43 3.83 -4.00 -7.04
C VAL A 43 3.78 -2.97 -5.89
N ARG A 44 3.04 -3.26 -4.82
CA ARG A 44 3.05 -2.44 -3.59
C ARG A 44 4.47 -2.33 -3.02
N ASP A 45 5.24 -3.41 -2.99
CA ASP A 45 6.59 -3.39 -2.43
C ASP A 45 7.52 -2.50 -3.26
N HIS A 46 7.34 -2.47 -4.59
CA HIS A 46 8.03 -1.49 -5.45
C HIS A 46 7.64 -0.04 -5.16
N ALA A 47 6.38 0.23 -4.81
CA ALA A 47 5.93 1.56 -4.39
C ALA A 47 6.66 2.01 -3.11
N LEU A 48 6.75 1.12 -2.11
CA LEU A 48 7.49 1.40 -0.88
C LEU A 48 8.98 1.66 -1.14
N GLN A 49 9.59 0.85 -2.01
CA GLN A 49 11.00 1.04 -2.37
C GLN A 49 11.23 2.37 -3.11
N ALA A 50 10.32 2.75 -4.00
CA ALA A 50 10.42 4.02 -4.73
C ALA A 50 10.35 5.22 -3.78
N LEU A 51 9.43 5.18 -2.81
CA LEU A 51 9.32 6.21 -1.78
C LEU A 51 10.62 6.31 -0.99
N TYR A 52 11.13 5.17 -0.52
CA TYR A 52 12.38 5.11 0.23
C TYR A 52 13.55 5.70 -0.56
N ASN A 53 13.68 5.34 -1.85
CA ASN A 53 14.74 5.86 -2.72
C ASN A 53 14.62 7.38 -2.91
N ARG A 54 13.42 7.88 -3.21
CA ARG A 54 13.14 9.31 -3.37
C ARG A 54 13.49 10.10 -2.12
N ASP A 55 13.06 9.65 -0.95
CA ASP A 55 13.28 10.35 0.32
C ASP A 55 14.76 10.41 0.71
N ARG A 56 15.60 9.52 0.16
CA ARG A 56 17.07 9.56 0.29
C ARG A 56 17.77 10.29 -0.85
N GLY A 57 17.04 10.96 -1.73
CA GLY A 57 17.58 11.67 -2.89
C GLY A 57 18.20 10.76 -3.96
N SER A 58 17.86 9.46 -3.95
CA SER A 58 18.35 8.52 -4.96
C SER A 58 17.66 8.76 -6.30
N PRO A 59 18.38 8.64 -7.43
CA PRO A 59 17.79 8.83 -8.75
C PRO A 59 16.67 7.82 -9.00
N MET A 60 15.69 8.22 -9.80
CA MET A 60 14.62 7.34 -10.24
C MET A 60 15.20 6.19 -11.07
N LYS A 61 14.83 4.95 -10.71
CA LYS A 61 15.20 3.75 -11.45
C LYS A 61 13.95 3.11 -12.02
N LEU A 62 13.89 3.00 -13.35
CA LEU A 62 12.82 2.34 -14.08
C LEU A 62 13.28 0.97 -14.58
N TYR A 63 12.32 0.08 -14.81
CA TYR A 63 12.52 -1.22 -15.42
C TYR A 63 12.39 -1.11 -16.94
N GLU A 64 13.09 -1.99 -17.67
CA GLU A 64 12.90 -2.13 -19.10
C GLU A 64 11.48 -2.63 -19.38
N GLU A 65 10.79 -1.98 -20.32
CA GLU A 65 9.44 -2.37 -20.71
C GLU A 65 9.52 -3.41 -21.82
N ASP A 66 9.14 -4.65 -21.49
CA ASP A 66 9.19 -5.83 -22.37
C ASP A 66 7.85 -6.12 -23.08
N GLY A 67 6.92 -5.17 -23.04
CA GLY A 67 5.54 -5.31 -23.52
C GLY A 67 4.60 -5.99 -22.52
N SER A 68 5.13 -6.58 -21.43
CA SER A 68 4.28 -7.15 -20.38
C SER A 68 3.66 -6.05 -19.48
N PRO A 69 2.53 -6.33 -18.81
CA PRO A 69 1.94 -5.40 -17.85
C PRO A 69 2.85 -5.05 -16.67
N GLY A 70 3.77 -5.95 -16.29
CA GLY A 70 4.58 -5.85 -15.08
C GLY A 70 5.42 -4.57 -15.00
N PRO A 71 6.46 -4.45 -15.84
CA PRO A 71 7.31 -3.26 -15.88
C PRO A 71 6.52 -1.98 -16.14
N ARG A 72 5.49 -2.02 -17.00
CA ARG A 72 4.65 -0.86 -17.31
C ARG A 72 3.92 -0.31 -16.09
N ILE A 73 3.27 -1.17 -15.30
CA ILE A 73 2.56 -0.77 -14.07
C ILE A 73 3.55 -0.26 -13.03
N VAL A 74 4.65 -0.98 -12.83
CA VAL A 74 5.66 -0.60 -11.83
C VAL A 74 6.31 0.74 -12.19
N ASN A 75 6.68 0.96 -13.45
CA ASN A 75 7.25 2.22 -13.92
C ASN A 75 6.29 3.39 -13.75
N HIS A 76 5.00 3.19 -14.05
CA HIS A 76 3.98 4.22 -13.80
C HIS A 76 3.95 4.62 -12.33
N ILE A 77 3.90 3.65 -11.41
CA ILE A 77 3.89 3.90 -9.97
C ILE A 77 5.16 4.62 -9.51
N ILE A 78 6.34 4.19 -9.98
CA ILE A 78 7.62 4.82 -9.62
C ILE A 78 7.65 6.28 -10.05
N ARG A 79 7.27 6.59 -11.30
CA ARG A 79 7.23 7.98 -11.79
C ARG A 79 6.35 8.85 -10.91
N ARG A 80 5.12 8.39 -10.63
CA ARG A 80 4.15 9.11 -9.80
C ARG A 80 4.67 9.35 -8.39
N ILE A 81 5.32 8.37 -7.74
CA ILE A 81 5.89 8.56 -6.40
C ILE A 81 6.96 9.64 -6.37
N TYR A 82 7.81 9.72 -7.39
CA TYR A 82 8.83 10.76 -7.49
C TYR A 82 8.25 12.14 -7.84
N GLU A 83 7.21 12.17 -8.68
CA GLU A 83 6.59 13.40 -9.18
C GLU A 83 5.56 14.00 -8.22
N GLU A 84 4.99 13.20 -7.31
CA GLU A 84 3.90 13.59 -6.42
C GLU A 84 4.33 13.68 -4.95
N PRO A 85 4.67 14.88 -4.43
CA PRO A 85 5.05 15.08 -3.03
C PRO A 85 3.97 14.66 -2.02
N GLN A 86 2.69 14.65 -2.44
CA GLN A 86 1.57 14.21 -1.61
C GLN A 86 1.67 12.75 -1.16
N ILE A 87 2.39 11.90 -1.91
CA ILE A 87 2.72 10.52 -1.53
C ILE A 87 3.90 10.59 -0.56
N SER A 88 3.59 11.00 0.68
CA SER A 88 4.57 11.47 1.66
C SER A 88 4.84 10.47 2.79
N SER A 89 4.30 9.25 2.72
CA SER A 89 4.44 8.26 3.79
C SER A 89 4.33 6.83 3.26
N PRO A 90 4.92 5.83 3.97
CA PRO A 90 4.83 4.43 3.58
C PRO A 90 3.39 3.95 3.38
N LYS A 91 2.49 4.32 4.30
CA LYS A 91 1.06 3.98 4.21
C LYS A 91 0.40 4.56 2.95
N LYS A 92 0.75 5.78 2.54
CA LYS A 92 0.23 6.38 1.31
C LYS A 92 0.81 5.71 0.07
N ALA A 93 2.11 5.40 0.05
CA ALA A 93 2.74 4.69 -1.06
C ALA A 93 2.18 3.27 -1.23
N GLU A 94 1.95 2.55 -0.13
CA GLU A 94 1.30 1.24 -0.15
C GLU A 94 -0.13 1.32 -0.73
N ALA A 95 -0.95 2.25 -0.20
CA ALA A 95 -2.32 2.41 -0.66
C ALA A 95 -2.36 2.81 -2.15
N PHE A 96 -1.50 3.74 -2.55
CA PHE A 96 -1.34 4.16 -3.93
C PHE A 96 -0.95 2.99 -4.84
N GLY A 97 0.14 2.27 -4.53
CA GLY A 97 0.63 1.17 -5.35
C GLY A 97 -0.39 0.05 -5.53
N ARG A 98 -1.11 -0.33 -4.46
CA ARG A 98 -2.19 -1.34 -4.56
C ARG A 98 -3.38 -0.85 -5.40
N ALA A 99 -3.82 0.39 -5.19
CA ALA A 99 -4.95 0.94 -5.93
C ALA A 99 -4.65 1.03 -7.43
N THR A 100 -3.51 1.62 -7.79
CA THR A 100 -3.06 1.77 -9.17
C THR A 100 -2.86 0.43 -9.86
N CYS A 101 -2.25 -0.55 -9.19
CA CYS A 101 -2.12 -1.90 -9.75
C CYS A 101 -3.48 -2.51 -10.07
N ASN A 102 -4.43 -2.45 -9.14
CA ASN A 102 -5.76 -3.03 -9.33
C ASN A 102 -6.52 -2.38 -10.49
N GLU A 103 -6.40 -1.06 -10.64
CA GLU A 103 -6.99 -0.28 -11.72
C GLU A 103 -6.38 -0.63 -13.09
N MET A 104 -5.04 -0.65 -13.18
CA MET A 104 -4.32 -0.97 -14.42
C MET A 104 -4.43 -2.45 -14.82
N MET A 105 -4.72 -3.34 -13.88
CA MET A 105 -5.03 -4.75 -14.15
C MET A 105 -6.49 -4.96 -14.54
N GLY A 106 -7.43 -4.14 -14.03
CA GLY A 106 -8.86 -4.20 -14.39
C GLY A 106 -9.17 -3.60 -15.77
N SER A 107 -8.42 -2.58 -16.18
CA SER A 107 -8.54 -1.94 -17.50
C SER A 107 -8.01 -2.77 -18.67
N GLN A 108 -7.33 -3.90 -18.41
CA GLN A 108 -6.79 -4.78 -19.45
C GLN A 108 -7.72 -5.94 -19.84
N ARG A 109 -8.98 -5.93 -19.38
CA ARG A 109 -10.03 -6.83 -19.89
C ARG A 109 -10.85 -6.10 -20.97
N GLN A 110 -10.18 -5.61 -22.00
CA GLN A 110 -10.77 -5.20 -23.27
C GLN A 110 -9.79 -5.64 -24.35
N ASP A 111 -10.03 -6.85 -24.86
CA ASP A 111 -9.84 -7.35 -26.23
C ASP A 111 -9.86 -8.89 -26.23
#